data_AF-A0A431ILK5-F1
#
_entry.id   AF-A0A431ILK5-F1
#
_cell.length_a   1.000
_cell.length_b   1.000
_cell.length_c   1.000
_cell.angle_alpha   90.00
_cell.angle_beta   90.00
_cell.angle_gamma   90.00
#
_symmetry.space_group_name_H-M   'P 1'
#
loop_
_entity.id
_entity.type
_entity.pdbx_description
1 polymer ?
#
loop_
_entity_poly.entity_id
_entity_poly.type
_entity_poly.pdbx_seq_one_letter_code
_entity_poly.pdbx_strand_id
1 'polypeptide(L)'
;MATAKITVADVRRFLLDKPEANTLIDGVRWTDEDIDKACIDVIDAYNVIPPPVGFVQTVEQFPLRYLLLIGVTGHLLRGAAVSEASNQLTYSAEGVQVADRDRAQIFTELGNSFWKDFLDMSKQVKISQNVNALLGGKGSEYGWGPSY
;
A
#
# COMPACT_ATOMS: atom_id res chain seq x y z
N MET A 1 -16.45 6.35 -10.59
CA MET A 1 -15.32 5.59 -10.03
C MET A 1 -15.34 5.79 -8.52
N ALA A 2 -15.08 4.76 -7.73
CA ALA A 2 -15.11 4.86 -6.27
C ALA A 2 -13.99 5.80 -5.79
N THR A 3 -14.30 6.76 -4.93
CA THR A 3 -13.31 7.78 -4.52
C THR A 3 -12.59 7.35 -3.24
N ALA A 4 -11.29 7.07 -3.35
CA ALA A 4 -10.45 6.76 -2.21
C ALA A 4 -10.40 7.92 -1.21
N LYS A 5 -10.31 7.60 0.09
CA LYS A 5 -10.07 8.65 1.11
C LYS A 5 -8.74 9.35 0.90
N ILE A 6 -7.71 8.62 0.45
CA ILE A 6 -6.47 9.24 -0.03
C ILE A 6 -6.66 9.64 -1.49
N THR A 7 -6.08 10.75 -1.90
CA THR A 7 -6.16 11.23 -3.28
C THR A 7 -4.89 10.89 -4.06
N VAL A 8 -4.97 10.92 -5.39
CA VAL A 8 -3.79 10.80 -6.27
C VAL A 8 -2.71 11.83 -5.88
N ALA A 9 -3.12 13.05 -5.53
CA ALA A 9 -2.22 14.10 -5.07
C ALA A 9 -1.48 13.73 -3.76
N ASP A 10 -2.13 13.02 -2.84
CA ASP A 10 -1.50 12.55 -1.60
C ASP A 10 -0.39 11.54 -1.90
N VAL A 11 -0.66 10.57 -2.79
CA VAL A 11 0.29 9.54 -3.20
C VAL A 11 1.48 10.16 -3.94
N ARG A 12 1.22 11.05 -4.92
CA ARG A 12 2.28 11.78 -5.62
C ARG A 12 3.14 12.62 -4.70
N ARG A 13 2.52 13.32 -3.74
CA ARG A 13 3.25 14.11 -2.76
C ARG A 13 4.13 13.23 -1.86
N PHE A 14 3.67 12.04 -1.50
CA PHE A 14 4.45 11.10 -0.70
C PHE A 14 5.65 10.53 -1.46
N LEU A 15 5.45 10.15 -2.72
CA LEU A 15 6.50 9.64 -3.60
C LEU A 15 7.44 10.72 -4.13
N LEU A 16 7.12 12.00 -3.90
CA LEU A 16 7.75 13.16 -4.53
C LEU A 16 7.73 13.08 -6.06
N ASP A 17 6.72 12.40 -6.62
CA ASP A 17 6.50 12.25 -8.06
C ASP A 17 5.93 13.55 -8.63
N LYS A 18 6.83 14.50 -8.94
CA LYS A 18 6.51 15.80 -9.50
C LYS A 18 7.12 15.94 -10.89
N PRO A 19 6.37 16.49 -11.87
CA PRO A 19 6.89 16.71 -13.22
C PRO A 19 8.14 17.60 -13.23
N GLU A 20 8.22 18.56 -12.31
CA GLU A 20 9.36 19.46 -12.14
C GLU A 20 10.63 18.74 -11.62
N ALA A 21 10.47 17.66 -10.87
CA ALA A 21 11.57 16.89 -10.27
C ALA A 21 12.03 15.74 -11.17
N ASN A 22 11.16 15.26 -12.07
CA ASN A 22 11.39 14.10 -12.93
C ASN A 22 11.98 14.50 -14.28
N THR A 23 13.20 15.03 -14.28
CA THR A 23 13.89 15.50 -15.50
C THR A 23 14.25 14.38 -16.48
N LEU A 24 14.28 13.12 -16.02
CA LEU A 24 14.64 11.94 -16.83
C LEU A 24 13.43 11.12 -17.30
N ILE A 25 12.22 11.44 -16.81
CA ILE A 25 11.02 10.61 -16.96
C ILE A 25 9.90 11.40 -17.67
N ASP A 26 10.21 12.61 -18.16
CA ASP A 26 9.31 13.51 -18.91
C ASP A 26 7.89 13.62 -18.32
N GLY A 27 7.81 13.96 -17.03
CA GLY A 27 6.55 14.22 -16.34
C GLY A 27 6.33 13.36 -15.10
N VAL A 28 5.30 12.52 -15.11
CA VAL A 28 4.91 11.70 -13.95
C VAL A 28 5.25 10.24 -14.21
N ARG A 29 5.77 9.55 -13.20
CA ARG A 29 6.11 8.13 -13.36
C ARG A 29 4.87 7.25 -13.39
N TRP A 30 3.84 7.61 -12.64
CA TRP A 30 2.57 6.87 -12.57
C TRP A 30 1.41 7.72 -13.05
N THR A 31 0.55 7.13 -13.87
CA THR A 31 -0.71 7.76 -14.29
C THR A 31 -1.68 7.85 -13.12
N ASP A 32 -2.68 8.73 -13.23
CA ASP A 32 -3.71 8.86 -12.19
C ASP A 32 -4.50 7.54 -12.07
N GLU A 33 -4.75 6.88 -13.21
CA GLU A 33 -5.42 5.59 -13.29
C GLU A 33 -4.64 4.45 -12.62
N ASP A 34 -3.31 4.41 -12.76
CA ASP A 34 -2.46 3.42 -12.10
C ASP A 34 -2.51 3.58 -10.57
N ILE A 35 -2.54 4.82 -10.10
CA ILE A 35 -2.61 5.13 -8.66
C ILE A 35 -3.99 4.74 -8.11
N ASP A 36 -5.06 5.05 -8.82
CA ASP A 36 -6.42 4.66 -8.42
C ASP A 36 -6.57 3.13 -8.38
N LYS A 37 -6.02 2.43 -9.39
CA LYS A 37 -6.04 0.97 -9.43
C LYS A 37 -5.22 0.37 -8.29
N ALA A 38 -4.04 0.91 -8.01
CA ALA A 38 -3.22 0.47 -6.88
C ALA A 38 -3.94 0.65 -5.52
N CYS A 39 -4.74 1.71 -5.35
CA CYS A 39 -5.57 1.88 -4.14
C CYS A 39 -6.57 0.73 -3.95
N ILE A 40 -7.20 0.28 -5.02
CA ILE A 40 -8.12 -0.86 -5.01
C ILE A 40 -7.36 -2.14 -4.63
N ASP A 41 -6.26 -2.43 -5.33
CA ASP A 41 -5.52 -3.68 -5.18
C ASP A 41 -4.92 -3.83 -3.77
N VAL A 42 -4.48 -2.73 -3.16
CA VAL A 42 -3.95 -2.72 -1.79
C VAL A 42 -5.03 -3.01 -0.76
N ILE A 43 -6.26 -2.54 -0.99
CA ILE A 43 -7.38 -2.82 -0.08
C ILE A 43 -7.85 -4.25 -0.24
N ASP A 44 -7.86 -4.78 -1.47
CA ASP A 44 -8.10 -6.19 -1.69
C ASP A 44 -7.05 -7.06 -0.99
N ALA A 45 -5.77 -6.67 -1.08
CA ALA A 45 -4.71 -7.30 -0.31
C ALA A 45 -4.95 -7.20 1.21
N TYR A 46 -5.35 -6.03 1.72
CA TYR A 46 -5.72 -5.86 3.13
C TYR A 46 -6.84 -6.82 3.52
N ASN A 47 -7.87 -6.97 2.69
CA ASN A 47 -9.01 -7.86 2.97
C ASN A 47 -8.60 -9.33 3.02
N VAL A 48 -7.63 -9.74 2.19
CA VAL A 48 -7.10 -11.12 2.16
C VAL A 48 -6.17 -11.43 3.34
N ILE A 49 -5.44 -10.44 3.86
CA ILE A 49 -4.47 -10.65 4.96
C ILE A 49 -5.20 -11.14 6.22
N PRO A 50 -4.82 -12.28 6.82
CA PRO A 50 -5.39 -12.73 8.09
C PRO A 50 -4.90 -11.85 9.26
N PRO A 51 -5.69 -11.74 10.35
CA PRO A 51 -7.01 -12.36 10.55
C PRO A 51 -8.15 -11.59 9.86
N PRO A 52 -9.27 -12.25 9.51
CA PRO A 52 -10.44 -11.54 9.01
C PRO A 52 -10.96 -10.59 10.10
N VAL A 53 -11.40 -9.41 9.69
CA VAL A 53 -12.00 -8.39 10.55
C VAL A 53 -13.34 -8.01 9.98
N GLY A 54 -14.40 -8.17 10.77
CA GLY A 54 -15.77 -7.76 10.45
C GLY A 54 -16.14 -7.80 8.96
N PHE A 55 -16.36 -6.62 8.39
CA PHE A 55 -16.77 -6.44 7.00
C PHE A 55 -15.58 -6.16 6.06
N VAL A 56 -15.72 -6.63 4.82
CA VAL A 56 -14.81 -6.32 3.71
C VAL A 56 -14.69 -4.80 3.55
N GLN A 57 -13.47 -4.30 3.58
CA GLN A 57 -13.21 -2.87 3.42
C GLN A 57 -13.24 -2.48 1.95
N THR A 58 -13.75 -1.29 1.67
CA THR A 58 -13.72 -0.67 0.34
C THR A 58 -12.86 0.59 0.37
N VAL A 59 -12.47 1.04 -0.81
CA VAL A 59 -11.62 2.21 -1.05
C VAL A 59 -12.20 3.51 -0.46
N GLU A 60 -13.53 3.62 -0.45
CA GLU A 60 -14.26 4.76 0.11
C GLU A 60 -14.34 4.72 1.64
N GLN A 61 -14.37 3.51 2.22
CA GLN A 61 -14.66 3.31 3.64
C GLN A 61 -13.41 3.17 4.49
N PHE A 62 -12.28 2.78 3.87
CA PHE A 62 -11.05 2.45 4.59
C PHE A 62 -10.60 3.57 5.53
N PRO A 63 -10.50 3.35 6.85
CA PRO A 63 -10.29 4.44 7.80
C PRO A 63 -8.83 4.86 7.95
N LEU A 64 -7.87 3.99 7.61
CA LEU A 64 -6.45 4.18 7.93
C LEU A 64 -5.67 4.76 6.75
N ARG A 65 -5.71 6.09 6.59
CA ARG A 65 -5.07 6.82 5.47
C ARG A 65 -3.59 6.47 5.29
N TYR A 66 -2.79 6.52 6.35
CA TYR A 66 -1.35 6.26 6.27
C TYR A 66 -1.04 4.82 5.87
N LEU A 67 -1.79 3.85 6.43
CA LEU A 67 -1.64 2.43 6.10
C LEU A 67 -1.90 2.18 4.60
N LEU A 68 -2.95 2.80 4.06
CA LEU A 68 -3.25 2.72 2.64
C LEU A 68 -2.12 3.32 1.79
N LEU A 69 -1.60 4.47 2.21
CA LEU A 69 -0.59 5.22 1.48
C LEU A 69 0.77 4.48 1.42
N ILE A 70 1.21 3.84 2.51
CA ILE A 70 2.41 2.98 2.47
C ILE A 70 2.18 1.71 1.62
N GLY A 71 0.99 1.13 1.67
CA GLY A 71 0.64 -0.04 0.86
C GLY A 71 0.63 0.27 -0.64
N VAL A 72 0.02 1.38 -1.04
CA VAL A 72 -0.01 1.87 -2.43
C VAL A 72 1.39 2.17 -2.93
N THR A 73 2.20 2.85 -2.12
CA THR A 73 3.60 3.13 -2.44
C THR A 73 4.39 1.84 -2.67
N GLY A 74 4.28 0.87 -1.75
CA GLY A 74 4.95 -0.43 -1.89
C GLY A 74 4.49 -1.19 -3.13
N HIS A 75 3.19 -1.17 -3.44
CA HIS A 75 2.63 -1.83 -4.62
C HIS A 75 3.15 -1.21 -5.93
N LEU A 76 3.11 0.12 -6.04
CA LEU A 76 3.58 0.86 -7.22
C LEU A 76 5.07 0.66 -7.48
N LEU A 77 5.91 0.71 -6.43
CA LEU A 77 7.36 0.50 -6.55
C LEU A 77 7.71 -0.92 -6.97
N ARG A 78 6.97 -1.93 -6.46
CA ARG A 78 7.14 -3.32 -6.89
C ARG A 78 6.73 -3.53 -8.34
N GLY A 79 5.64 -2.90 -8.79
CA GLY A 79 5.25 -2.88 -10.20
C GLY A 79 6.31 -2.23 -11.09
N ALA A 80 6.86 -1.09 -10.65
CA ALA A 80 7.95 -0.40 -11.35
C ALA A 80 9.19 -1.29 -11.46
N ALA A 81 9.58 -2.00 -10.39
CA ALA A 81 10.71 -2.92 -10.41
C ALA A 81 10.55 -4.03 -11.48
N VAL A 82 9.34 -4.58 -11.62
CA VAL A 82 9.03 -5.60 -12.65
C VAL A 82 9.14 -5.02 -14.06
N SER A 83 8.63 -3.80 -14.26
CA SER A 83 8.73 -3.10 -15.55
C SER A 83 10.19 -2.82 -15.95
N GLU A 84 10.99 -2.28 -15.03
CA GLU A 84 12.41 -1.97 -15.27
C GLU A 84 13.22 -3.25 -15.52
N ALA A 85 12.96 -4.33 -14.77
CA ALA A 85 13.58 -5.63 -15.02
C ALA A 85 13.22 -6.21 -16.39
N SER A 86 11.99 -5.97 -16.87
CA SER A 86 11.53 -6.46 -18.18
C SER A 86 12.13 -5.67 -19.36
N ASN A 87 12.46 -4.40 -19.14
CA ASN A 87 13.02 -3.50 -20.16
C ASN A 87 14.56 -3.42 -20.10
N GLN A 88 15.21 -4.32 -19.36
CA GLN A 88 16.65 -4.30 -19.17
C GLN A 88 17.40 -4.67 -20.47
N LEU A 89 18.13 -3.71 -21.05
CA LEU A 89 19.06 -3.93 -22.16
C LEU A 89 20.51 -3.84 -21.64
N THR A 90 21.23 -4.96 -21.64
CA THR A 90 22.66 -4.97 -21.28
C THR A 90 23.49 -4.52 -22.48
N TYR A 91 23.69 -3.21 -22.62
CA TYR A 91 24.57 -2.65 -23.65
C TYR A 91 25.97 -2.41 -23.07
N SER A 92 26.98 -3.11 -23.61
CA SER A 92 28.39 -2.90 -23.26
C SER A 92 29.13 -2.48 -24.53
N ALA A 93 29.58 -1.22 -24.57
CA ALA A 93 30.45 -0.70 -25.63
C ALA A 93 31.69 -0.07 -24.98
N GLU A 94 32.87 -0.52 -25.43
CA GLU A 94 34.19 0.12 -25.26
C GLU A 94 34.44 0.84 -23.92
N GLY A 95 34.26 0.12 -22.80
CA GLY A 95 34.70 0.59 -21.48
C GLY A 95 33.72 1.50 -20.72
N VAL A 96 32.56 1.85 -21.30
CA VAL A 96 31.49 2.56 -20.58
C VAL A 96 30.43 1.54 -20.14
N GLN A 97 30.41 1.21 -18.84
CA GLN A 97 29.31 0.48 -18.22
C GLN A 97 28.20 1.48 -17.89
N VAL A 98 27.11 1.46 -18.65
CA VAL A 98 25.89 2.19 -18.26
C VAL A 98 25.18 1.36 -17.19
N ALA A 99 25.15 1.89 -15.96
CA ALA A 99 24.58 1.22 -14.79
C ALA A 99 23.03 1.24 -14.78
N ASP A 100 22.41 0.79 -15.86
CA ASP A 100 20.94 0.69 -15.94
C ASP A 100 20.38 -0.43 -15.01
N ARG A 101 21.27 -1.29 -14.54
CA ARG A 101 20.98 -2.41 -13.63
C ARG A 101 20.60 -1.97 -12.21
N ASP A 102 20.97 -0.76 -11.78
CA ASP A 102 20.84 -0.35 -10.37
C ASP A 102 19.40 0.08 -9.99
N ARG A 103 18.61 0.56 -10.96
CA ARG A 103 17.27 1.11 -10.70
C ARG A 103 16.24 0.06 -10.29
N ALA A 104 16.22 -1.08 -10.98
CA ALA A 104 15.30 -2.18 -10.66
C ALA A 104 15.55 -2.73 -9.26
N GLN A 105 16.82 -2.81 -8.84
CA GLN A 105 17.19 -3.26 -7.50
C GLN A 105 16.73 -2.27 -6.43
N ILE A 106 16.97 -0.96 -6.62
CA ILE A 106 16.53 0.08 -5.68
C ILE A 106 15.00 0.06 -5.51
N PHE A 107 14.24 -0.03 -6.60
CA PHE A 107 12.78 -0.12 -6.52
C PHE A 107 12.29 -1.39 -5.84
N THR A 108 12.99 -2.51 -6.04
CA THR A 108 12.69 -3.77 -5.36
C THR A 108 12.92 -3.64 -3.86
N GLU A 109 14.03 -3.06 -3.43
CA GLU A 109 14.38 -2.89 -2.02
C GLU A 109 13.39 -1.96 -1.30
N LEU A 110 13.14 -0.77 -1.87
CA LEU A 110 12.18 0.17 -1.30
C LEU A 110 10.75 -0.38 -1.32
N GLY A 111 10.33 -0.96 -2.45
CA GLY A 111 9.00 -1.53 -2.60
C GLY A 111 8.74 -2.67 -1.61
N ASN A 112 9.72 -3.54 -1.38
CA ASN A 112 9.63 -4.60 -0.38
C ASN A 112 9.61 -4.06 1.05
N SER A 113 10.36 -3.00 1.36
CA SER A 113 10.33 -2.34 2.67
C SER A 113 8.94 -1.80 3.00
N PHE A 114 8.38 -0.97 2.12
CA PHE A 114 7.03 -0.41 2.32
C PHE A 114 5.95 -1.48 2.36
N TRP A 115 6.08 -2.50 1.51
CA TRP A 115 5.13 -3.62 1.52
C TRP A 115 5.20 -4.42 2.82
N LYS A 116 6.40 -4.65 3.36
CA LYS A 116 6.57 -5.32 4.64
C LYS A 116 5.94 -4.51 5.78
N ASP A 117 6.18 -3.21 5.82
CA ASP A 117 5.57 -2.32 6.82
C ASP A 117 4.03 -2.34 6.72
N PHE A 118 3.50 -2.31 5.50
CA PHE A 118 2.07 -2.46 5.25
C PHE A 118 1.53 -3.79 5.80
N LEU A 119 2.17 -4.92 5.53
CA LEU A 119 1.75 -6.23 6.01
C LEU A 119 1.78 -6.31 7.55
N ASP A 120 2.85 -5.82 8.17
CA ASP A 120 3.05 -5.90 9.60
C ASP A 120 2.06 -4.99 10.35
N MET A 121 1.88 -3.75 9.91
CA MET A 121 0.87 -2.84 10.46
C MET A 121 -0.55 -3.35 10.24
N SER A 122 -0.86 -3.89 9.06
CA SER A 122 -2.18 -4.46 8.76
C SER A 122 -2.55 -5.58 9.74
N LYS A 123 -1.61 -6.50 10.01
CA LYS A 123 -1.81 -7.57 10.99
C LYS A 123 -2.04 -7.02 12.39
N GLN A 124 -1.23 -6.06 12.83
CA GLN A 124 -1.36 -5.46 14.17
C GLN A 124 -2.72 -4.75 14.35
N VAL A 125 -3.15 -3.98 13.36
CA VAL A 125 -4.48 -3.33 13.36
C VAL A 125 -5.58 -4.37 13.48
N LYS A 126 -5.52 -5.42 12.67
CA LYS A 126 -6.56 -6.45 12.64
C LYS A 126 -6.63 -7.25 13.94
N ILE A 127 -5.47 -7.57 14.52
CA ILE A 127 -5.39 -8.21 15.84
C ILE A 127 -6.00 -7.29 16.91
N SER A 128 -5.65 -6.00 16.93
CA SER A 128 -6.22 -5.04 17.87
C SER A 128 -7.74 -4.94 17.75
N GLN A 129 -8.28 -4.89 16.52
CA GLN A 129 -9.71 -4.89 16.27
C GLN A 129 -10.40 -6.16 16.80
N ASN A 130 -9.81 -7.34 16.55
CA ASN A 130 -10.36 -8.61 17.02
C ASN A 130 -10.29 -8.75 18.55
N VAL A 131 -9.21 -8.29 19.19
CA VAL A 131 -9.09 -8.28 20.66
C VAL A 131 -10.13 -7.34 21.28
N ASN A 132 -10.32 -6.16 20.70
CA ASN A 132 -11.35 -5.22 21.16
C ASN A 132 -12.76 -5.79 21.00
N ALA A 133 -13.04 -6.48 19.89
CA ALA A 133 -14.32 -7.16 19.69
C ALA A 133 -14.56 -8.26 20.74
N LEU A 134 -13.52 -9.02 21.10
CA LEU A 134 -13.61 -10.05 22.14
C LEU A 134 -13.86 -9.46 23.53
N LEU A 135 -13.17 -8.38 23.89
CA LEU A 135 -13.29 -7.75 25.22
C LEU A 135 -14.58 -6.93 25.37
N GLY A 136 -15.03 -6.25 24.31
CA GLY A 136 -16.26 -5.46 24.31
C GLY A 136 -17.55 -6.28 24.35
N GLY A 137 -17.48 -7.59 24.08
CA GLY A 137 -18.62 -8.50 24.09
C GLY A 137 -18.96 -9.11 25.46
N LYS A 138 -18.19 -8.86 26.53
CA LYS A 138 -18.50 -9.38 27.87
C LYS A 138 -19.53 -8.49 28.58
N GLY A 139 -20.80 -8.65 28.23
CA GLY A 139 -21.92 -8.12 29.01
C GLY A 139 -21.94 -8.72 30.42
N SER A 140 -22.17 -7.88 31.43
CA SER A 140 -22.28 -8.30 32.83
C SER A 140 -23.40 -9.32 33.03
N GLU A 141 -23.11 -10.45 33.68
CA GLU A 141 -24.10 -11.48 34.06
C GLU A 141 -24.99 -11.04 35.26
N TYR A 142 -24.71 -9.90 35.89
CA TYR A 142 -25.45 -9.39 37.07
C TYR A 142 -26.72 -8.59 36.71
N GLY A 143 -27.43 -8.98 35.64
CA GLY A 143 -28.67 -8.31 35.19
C GLY A 143 -29.98 -8.98 35.62
N TRP A 144 -29.94 -10.19 36.19
CA TRP A 144 -31.14 -10.95 36.58
C TRP A 144 -31.08 -11.34 38.07
N GLY A 145 -31.36 -10.37 38.94
CA GLY A 145 -31.82 -10.66 40.30
C GLY A 145 -33.35 -10.63 40.33
N PRO A 146 -34.05 -11.61 40.93
CA PRO A 146 -35.50 -11.54 41.06
C PRO A 146 -35.86 -10.35 41.93
N SER A 147 -36.72 -9.48 41.41
CA SER A 147 -37.37 -8.42 42.18
C SER A 147 -38.34 -9.10 43.14
N TYR A 148 -37.99 -9.14 44.43
CA TYR A 148 -38.92 -9.45 45.52
C TYR A 148 -39.55 -8.16 46.04
#